data_AF-A0A1L9PQE1-F1
#
_entry.id   AF-A0A1L9PQE1-F1
#
_cell.length_a   1.000
_cell.length_b   1.000
_cell.length_c   1.000
_cell.angle_alpha   90.00
_cell.angle_beta   90.00
_cell.angle_gamma   90.00
#
_symmetry.space_group_name_H-M   'P 1'
#
loop_
_entity.id
_entity.type
_entity.pdbx_description
1 polymer ?
#
loop_
_entity_poly.entity_id
_entity_poly.type
_entity_poly.pdbx_seq_one_letter_code
_entity_poly.pdbx_strand_id
1 'polypeptide(L)'
;MVGIGVLGRDVGDQNPDSQSYDYRHSARTWDVVTQVVCLTVTTICIGMRMYSKLLVLKNPGWEDSYAVITIEADKHGNGVHQYMVAPPDLREYAKLANSSQIVYAPLIFVTKLSLFLLYLRVFAPSRRGNTYRIIHLFIWFNAAFYLANFFLKIFQCLPRSKIWDTDTPGHCININIPILVTAAINVLSDLMMLVLPIVCVWRLQMTTRRKMGISAIFAAGVFGCFSSIMRLAVSVKDRDTKDKTYDWFSEFLWTTAEVTCGIVASSLPALPTFFRHFFTKAKSKLSDLSHTKGSDVQSNSFGKPEESYALSRGRKNQLSHSLFTMERLTDPERESDDDRARIFCGSGYTTESRIERSRTPVQGGYYGEAGSGFGREDGRGILRIIEVDSPTDKLVAMAQERSGIAVGLNKGHKTTPLNTPKNRISRSKGKASRRTAFVRDIAREVVGLAPYERRVIELLRNAQDKRARKLAKKRLGTFTRGKRKVEDMQRVIAEARRVGAH
;
A
#
# COMPACT_ATOMS: atom_id res chain seq x y z
N MET A 1 -5.02 -40.18 -69.74
CA MET A 1 -3.93 -39.19 -69.62
C MET A 1 -4.38 -38.18 -68.59
N VAL A 2 -3.84 -38.00 -67.38
CA VAL A 2 -2.62 -38.37 -66.63
C VAL A 2 -3.06 -38.14 -65.16
N GLY A 3 -2.72 -38.88 -64.11
CA GLY A 3 -1.89 -40.03 -63.86
C GLY A 3 -2.09 -40.38 -62.37
N ILE A 4 -2.16 -41.68 -62.08
CA ILE A 4 -2.22 -42.25 -60.73
C ILE A 4 -0.86 -42.03 -60.06
N GLY A 5 -0.87 -41.48 -58.84
CA GLY A 5 0.31 -41.31 -57.99
C GLY A 5 0.06 -41.90 -56.63
N VAL A 6 0.19 -43.23 -56.53
CA VAL A 6 0.39 -43.95 -55.28
C VAL A 6 1.76 -43.52 -54.74
N LEU A 7 1.78 -42.87 -53.58
CA LEU A 7 2.94 -42.88 -52.70
C LEU A 7 2.49 -43.43 -51.35
N GLY A 8 2.82 -44.70 -51.15
CA GLY A 8 2.83 -45.31 -49.83
C GLY A 8 3.68 -44.46 -48.90
N ARG A 9 3.17 -44.24 -47.70
CA ARG A 9 3.98 -43.79 -46.59
C ARG A 9 4.15 -44.97 -45.67
N ASP A 10 5.40 -45.36 -45.52
CA ASP A 10 5.88 -46.46 -44.72
C ASP A 10 5.23 -46.49 -43.34
N VAL A 11 4.77 -47.68 -42.97
CA VAL A 11 4.53 -48.09 -41.59
C VAL A 11 5.90 -48.15 -40.91
N GLY A 12 6.39 -47.00 -40.47
CA GLY A 12 7.60 -46.86 -39.68
C GLY A 12 7.24 -46.24 -38.34
N ASP A 13 7.55 -46.96 -37.27
CA ASP A 13 7.44 -46.59 -35.84
C ASP A 13 7.29 -45.08 -35.59
N GLN A 14 6.04 -44.63 -35.43
CA GLN A 14 5.79 -43.33 -34.80
C GLN A 14 5.79 -43.55 -33.29
N ASN A 15 6.90 -43.16 -32.67
CA ASN A 15 6.91 -42.81 -31.25
C ASN A 15 5.75 -41.82 -31.00
N PRO A 16 4.78 -42.11 -30.12
CA PRO A 16 3.56 -41.30 -29.96
C PRO A 16 3.81 -39.86 -29.49
N ASP A 17 5.05 -39.52 -29.11
CA ASP A 17 5.39 -38.26 -28.46
C ASP A 17 5.68 -37.08 -29.41
N SER A 18 5.62 -37.23 -30.74
CA SER A 18 5.96 -36.10 -31.64
C SER A 18 5.22 -36.07 -32.99
N GLN A 19 3.90 -36.08 -32.98
CA GLN A 19 3.12 -35.75 -34.17
C GLN A 19 3.19 -34.22 -34.40
N SER A 20 3.99 -33.79 -35.37
CA SER A 20 4.16 -32.36 -35.69
C SER A 20 3.07 -31.90 -36.66
N TYR A 21 2.08 -31.15 -36.15
CA TYR A 21 1.04 -30.53 -36.99
C TYR A 21 1.64 -29.47 -37.92
N ASP A 22 1.15 -29.37 -39.16
CA ASP A 22 1.59 -28.32 -40.09
C ASP A 22 0.93 -26.99 -39.71
N TYR A 23 1.65 -26.18 -38.94
CA TYR A 23 1.19 -24.88 -38.46
C TYR A 23 1.35 -23.74 -39.48
N ARG A 24 1.74 -24.00 -40.74
CA ARG A 24 1.96 -22.93 -41.75
C ARG A 24 0.77 -21.99 -41.95
N HIS A 25 -0.45 -22.48 -41.71
CA HIS A 25 -1.69 -21.69 -41.74
C HIS A 25 -2.43 -21.65 -40.40
N SER A 26 -1.82 -22.17 -39.32
CA SER A 26 -2.45 -22.20 -38.00
C SER A 26 -2.28 -20.87 -37.27
N ALA A 27 -3.31 -20.49 -36.53
CA ALA A 27 -3.32 -19.24 -35.79
C ALA A 27 -2.39 -19.25 -34.55
N ARG A 28 -1.76 -20.39 -34.22
CA ARG A 28 -0.84 -20.57 -33.08
C ARG A 28 0.23 -19.49 -32.93
N THR A 29 0.81 -18.99 -34.02
CA THR A 29 1.82 -17.91 -33.96
C THR A 29 1.26 -16.64 -33.32
N TRP A 30 -0.01 -16.30 -33.59
CA TRP A 30 -0.69 -15.16 -32.96
C TRP A 30 -0.92 -15.38 -31.47
N ASP A 31 -1.16 -16.61 -31.03
CA ASP A 31 -1.33 -16.91 -29.60
C ASP A 31 -0.02 -16.84 -28.85
N VAL A 32 1.04 -17.46 -29.35
CA VAL A 32 2.37 -17.35 -28.74
C VAL A 32 2.81 -15.89 -28.65
N VAL A 33 2.63 -15.09 -29.71
CA VAL A 33 2.95 -13.66 -29.69
C VAL A 33 2.10 -12.93 -28.66
N THR A 34 0.79 -13.17 -28.64
CA THR A 34 -0.14 -12.52 -27.71
C THR A 34 0.19 -12.87 -26.26
N GLN A 35 0.44 -14.14 -25.95
CA GLN A 35 0.80 -14.62 -24.62
C GLN A 35 2.15 -14.06 -24.17
N VAL A 36 3.18 -14.06 -25.01
CA VAL A 36 4.49 -13.49 -24.67
C VAL A 36 4.37 -11.99 -24.39
N VAL A 37 3.63 -11.25 -25.23
CA VAL A 37 3.40 -9.81 -25.01
C VAL A 37 2.60 -9.59 -23.72
N CYS A 38 1.53 -10.35 -23.50
CA CYS A 38 0.71 -10.22 -22.31
C CYS A 38 1.48 -10.57 -21.04
N LEU A 39 2.21 -11.69 -21.02
CA LEU A 39 3.06 -12.12 -19.90
C LEU A 39 4.18 -11.13 -19.59
N THR A 40 4.85 -10.58 -20.61
CA THR A 40 5.89 -9.56 -20.39
C THR A 40 5.28 -8.29 -19.80
N VAL A 41 4.13 -7.84 -20.30
CA VAL A 41 3.44 -6.66 -19.77
C VAL A 41 2.94 -6.89 -18.34
N THR A 42 2.33 -8.04 -18.04
CA THR A 42 1.83 -8.36 -16.69
C THR A 42 2.97 -8.51 -15.69
N THR A 43 4.04 -9.24 -16.04
CA THR A 43 5.22 -9.40 -15.17
C THR A 43 5.91 -8.07 -14.90
N ILE A 44 6.04 -7.18 -15.87
CA ILE A 44 6.56 -5.82 -15.66
C ILE A 44 5.62 -5.01 -14.75
N CYS A 45 4.31 -5.05 -14.98
CA CYS A 45 3.33 -4.31 -14.16
C CYS A 45 3.25 -4.81 -12.71
N ILE A 46 3.24 -6.12 -12.52
CA ILE A 46 3.28 -6.77 -11.21
C ILE A 46 4.63 -6.50 -10.55
N GLY A 47 5.73 -6.63 -11.29
CA GLY A 47 7.09 -6.31 -10.83
C GLY A 47 7.21 -4.87 -10.35
N MET A 48 6.70 -3.88 -11.10
CA MET A 48 6.64 -2.49 -10.67
C MET A 48 5.78 -2.30 -9.41
N ARG A 49 4.64 -2.98 -9.32
CA ARG A 49 3.74 -2.94 -8.17
C ARG A 49 4.35 -3.60 -6.93
N MET A 50 5.09 -4.70 -7.11
CA MET A 50 5.81 -5.43 -6.07
C MET A 50 7.04 -4.64 -5.62
N TYR A 51 7.80 -4.03 -6.54
CA TYR A 51 8.92 -3.14 -6.23
C TYR A 51 8.47 -1.85 -5.52
N SER A 52 7.26 -1.37 -5.83
CA SER A 52 6.65 -0.26 -5.07
C SER A 52 6.14 -0.69 -3.68
N LYS A 53 6.09 -1.99 -3.39
CA LYS A 53 5.49 -2.58 -2.17
C LYS A 53 6.38 -3.66 -1.54
N LEU A 54 7.70 -3.58 -1.78
CA LEU A 54 8.69 -4.67 -1.66
C LEU A 54 8.48 -5.63 -0.48
N LEU A 55 8.09 -6.86 -0.83
CA LEU A 55 8.08 -8.09 0.00
C LEU A 55 6.74 -8.48 0.64
N VAL A 56 5.69 -8.64 -0.17
CA VAL A 56 4.55 -9.49 0.18
C VAL A 56 4.11 -10.30 -1.04
N LEU A 57 4.49 -11.59 -1.03
CA LEU A 57 4.10 -12.74 -1.89
C LEU A 57 5.24 -13.28 -2.75
N LYS A 58 5.84 -14.37 -2.24
CA LYS A 58 6.80 -15.26 -2.90
C LYS A 58 6.08 -16.38 -3.67
N ASN A 59 4.87 -16.10 -4.15
CA ASN A 59 4.02 -17.09 -4.81
C ASN A 59 3.72 -16.58 -6.23
N PRO A 60 3.98 -17.37 -7.29
CA PRO A 60 3.59 -17.01 -8.64
C PRO A 60 2.09 -16.68 -8.69
N GLY A 61 1.74 -15.69 -9.50
CA GLY A 61 0.35 -15.25 -9.61
C GLY A 61 -0.49 -16.37 -10.23
N TRP A 62 -1.76 -16.48 -9.86
CA TRP A 62 -2.69 -17.40 -10.52
C TRP A 62 -2.82 -17.09 -12.03
N GLU A 63 -2.43 -15.88 -12.45
CA GLU A 63 -2.33 -15.45 -13.85
C GLU A 63 -1.31 -16.27 -14.66
N ASP A 64 -0.17 -16.61 -14.05
CA ASP A 64 0.86 -17.44 -14.71
C ASP A 64 0.31 -18.84 -15.02
N SER A 65 -0.59 -19.35 -14.17
CA SER A 65 -1.23 -20.66 -14.38
C SER A 65 -2.16 -20.68 -15.59
N TYR A 66 -2.86 -19.58 -15.89
CA TYR A 66 -3.73 -19.51 -17.07
C TYR A 66 -2.92 -19.52 -18.36
N ALA A 67 -1.84 -18.75 -18.43
CA ALA A 67 -0.96 -18.73 -19.60
C ALA A 67 -0.24 -20.06 -19.83
N VAL A 68 0.16 -20.76 -18.77
CA VAL A 68 0.74 -22.11 -18.88
C VAL A 68 -0.26 -23.10 -19.49
N ILE A 69 -1.54 -23.04 -19.08
CA ILE A 69 -2.58 -23.92 -19.63
C ILE A 69 -2.79 -23.66 -21.12
N THR A 70 -2.79 -22.39 -21.56
CA THR A 70 -2.99 -22.06 -22.98
C THR A 70 -1.79 -22.45 -23.84
N ILE A 71 -0.55 -22.22 -23.38
CA ILE A 71 0.67 -22.70 -24.05
C ILE A 71 0.67 -24.23 -24.18
N GLU A 72 0.20 -24.94 -23.16
CA GLU A 72 0.11 -26.40 -23.20
C GLU A 72 -0.98 -26.88 -24.17
N ALA A 73 -2.10 -26.15 -24.27
CA ALA A 73 -3.17 -26.47 -25.21
C ALA A 73 -2.71 -26.35 -26.68
N ASP A 74 -1.78 -25.44 -26.99
CA ASP A 74 -1.18 -25.28 -28.31
C ASP A 74 -0.42 -26.52 -28.81
N LYS A 75 0.14 -27.30 -27.89
CA LYS A 75 0.81 -28.56 -28.24
C LYS A 75 -0.20 -29.64 -28.67
N HIS A 76 -1.45 -29.52 -28.25
CA HIS A 76 -2.50 -30.51 -28.44
C HIS A 76 -3.56 -30.07 -29.48
N GLY A 77 -3.17 -29.21 -30.44
CA GLY A 77 -4.01 -28.86 -31.59
C GLY A 77 -4.90 -27.61 -31.43
N ASN A 78 -4.67 -26.76 -30.42
CA ASN A 78 -5.33 -25.45 -30.33
C ASN A 78 -5.04 -24.59 -31.58
N GLY A 79 -6.06 -23.96 -32.16
CA GLY A 79 -5.92 -23.17 -33.39
C GLY A 79 -5.73 -23.99 -34.67
N VAL A 80 -6.02 -25.29 -34.63
CA VAL A 80 -6.08 -26.21 -35.78
C VAL A 80 -7.50 -26.78 -35.85
N HIS A 81 -8.03 -26.99 -37.05
CA HIS A 81 -9.36 -27.58 -37.23
C HIS A 81 -9.45 -28.97 -36.60
N GLN A 82 -10.55 -29.23 -35.89
CA GLN A 82 -10.73 -30.43 -35.06
C GLN A 82 -10.55 -31.75 -35.84
N TYR A 83 -10.87 -31.77 -37.13
CA TYR A 83 -10.74 -32.96 -37.99
C TYR A 83 -9.28 -33.27 -38.41
N MET A 84 -8.35 -32.34 -38.18
CA MET A 84 -6.91 -32.52 -38.44
C MET A 84 -6.12 -32.88 -37.18
N VAL A 85 -6.76 -32.92 -36.01
CA VAL A 85 -6.14 -33.22 -34.72
C VAL A 85 -6.28 -34.71 -34.39
N ALA A 86 -5.21 -35.33 -33.90
CA ALA A 86 -5.25 -36.73 -33.52
C ALA A 86 -6.21 -36.96 -32.33
N PRO A 87 -6.96 -38.08 -32.28
CA PRO A 87 -7.86 -38.38 -31.17
C PRO A 87 -7.27 -38.28 -29.74
N PRO A 88 -6.03 -38.75 -29.46
CA PRO A 88 -5.44 -38.58 -28.12
C PRO A 88 -5.17 -37.11 -27.77
N ASP A 89 -4.72 -36.31 -28.72
CA ASP A 89 -4.46 -34.88 -28.52
C ASP A 89 -5.77 -34.11 -28.31
N LEU A 90 -6.83 -34.49 -29.01
CA LEU A 90 -8.16 -33.89 -28.82
C LEU A 90 -8.69 -34.11 -27.40
N ARG A 91 -8.42 -35.29 -26.81
CA ARG A 91 -8.78 -35.61 -25.42
C ARG A 91 -8.01 -34.73 -24.44
N GLU A 92 -6.71 -34.54 -24.67
CA GLU A 92 -5.87 -33.71 -23.79
C GLU A 92 -6.22 -32.23 -23.92
N TYR A 93 -6.44 -31.75 -25.15
CA TYR A 93 -6.98 -30.42 -25.42
C TYR A 93 -8.30 -30.18 -24.69
N ALA A 94 -9.25 -31.13 -24.74
CA ALA A 94 -10.54 -31.00 -24.07
C ALA A 94 -10.39 -30.83 -22.54
N LYS A 95 -9.42 -31.51 -21.91
CA LYS A 95 -9.10 -31.32 -20.49
C LYS A 95 -8.51 -29.94 -20.22
N LEU A 96 -7.56 -29.49 -21.04
CA LEU A 96 -6.91 -28.18 -20.92
C LEU A 96 -7.90 -27.04 -21.15
N ALA A 97 -8.74 -27.13 -22.18
CA ALA A 97 -9.79 -26.16 -22.49
C ALA A 97 -10.88 -26.10 -21.41
N ASN A 98 -11.29 -27.23 -20.82
CA ASN A 98 -12.19 -27.21 -19.66
C ASN A 98 -11.50 -26.55 -18.46
N SER A 99 -10.23 -26.86 -18.22
CA SER A 99 -9.45 -26.27 -17.11
C SER A 99 -9.29 -24.76 -17.27
N SER A 100 -9.00 -24.27 -18.48
CA SER A 100 -8.87 -22.84 -18.77
C SER A 100 -10.19 -22.10 -18.53
N GLN A 101 -11.33 -22.67 -18.92
CA GLN A 101 -12.65 -22.08 -18.66
C GLN A 101 -12.99 -22.02 -17.16
N ILE A 102 -12.59 -23.03 -16.38
CA ILE A 102 -12.79 -23.06 -14.93
C ILE A 102 -11.91 -22.01 -14.24
N VAL A 103 -10.65 -21.86 -14.66
CA VAL A 103 -9.69 -20.90 -14.09
C VAL A 103 -10.04 -19.46 -14.48
N TYR A 104 -10.61 -19.26 -15.67
CA TYR A 104 -10.97 -17.93 -16.16
C TYR A 104 -11.96 -17.19 -15.23
N ALA A 105 -13.03 -17.87 -14.76
CA ALA A 105 -14.05 -17.25 -13.91
C ALA A 105 -13.51 -16.61 -12.60
N PRO A 106 -12.72 -17.31 -11.76
CA PRO A 106 -12.11 -16.70 -10.58
C PRO A 106 -11.05 -15.65 -10.96
N LEU A 107 -10.31 -15.85 -12.06
CA LEU A 107 -9.29 -14.92 -12.51
C LEU A 107 -9.90 -13.55 -12.84
N ILE A 108 -10.93 -13.53 -13.69
CA ILE A 108 -11.59 -12.28 -14.07
C ILE A 108 -12.29 -11.62 -12.88
N PHE A 109 -12.90 -12.41 -11.99
CA PHE A 109 -13.52 -11.90 -10.78
C PHE A 109 -12.50 -11.19 -9.87
N VAL A 110 -11.32 -11.79 -9.65
CA VAL A 110 -10.26 -11.19 -8.82
C VAL A 110 -9.75 -9.89 -9.44
N THR A 111 -9.53 -9.87 -10.76
CA THR A 111 -9.12 -8.67 -11.50
C THR A 111 -10.13 -7.54 -11.32
N LYS A 112 -11.43 -7.83 -11.53
CA LYS A 112 -12.53 -6.88 -11.38
C LYS A 112 -12.73 -6.41 -9.95
N LEU A 113 -12.63 -7.32 -8.98
CA LEU A 113 -12.68 -7.00 -7.56
C LEU A 113 -11.55 -6.04 -7.17
N SER A 114 -10.34 -6.24 -7.71
CA SER A 114 -9.21 -5.35 -7.43
C SER A 114 -9.47 -3.91 -7.90
N LEU A 115 -10.13 -3.73 -9.05
CA LEU A 115 -10.53 -2.43 -9.58
C LEU A 115 -11.66 -1.80 -8.76
N PHE A 116 -12.68 -2.57 -8.38
CA PHE A 116 -13.75 -2.06 -7.51
C PHE A 116 -13.23 -1.63 -6.14
N LEU A 117 -12.30 -2.39 -5.54
CA LEU A 117 -11.66 -2.02 -4.27
C LEU A 117 -10.80 -0.76 -4.41
N LEU A 118 -10.11 -0.59 -5.54
CA LEU A 118 -9.42 0.65 -5.87
C LEU A 118 -10.41 1.83 -5.97
N TYR A 119 -11.55 1.65 -6.62
CA TYR A 119 -12.57 2.69 -6.75
C TYR A 119 -13.19 3.06 -5.41
N LEU A 120 -13.47 2.08 -4.54
CA LEU A 120 -13.90 2.35 -3.16
C LEU A 120 -12.88 3.20 -2.41
N ARG A 121 -11.59 2.88 -2.55
CA ARG A 121 -10.50 3.62 -1.88
C ARG A 121 -10.37 5.07 -2.39
N VAL A 122 -10.54 5.30 -3.69
CA VAL A 122 -10.31 6.61 -4.31
C VAL A 122 -11.56 7.50 -4.25
N PHE A 123 -12.71 6.98 -4.64
CA PHE A 123 -13.92 7.77 -4.85
C PHE A 123 -14.97 7.67 -3.74
N ALA A 124 -14.93 6.61 -2.92
CA ALA A 124 -15.91 6.39 -1.85
C ALA A 124 -15.27 6.17 -0.45
N PRO A 125 -14.45 7.12 0.06
CA PRO A 125 -13.83 6.99 1.38
C PRO A 125 -14.83 7.00 2.54
N SER A 126 -16.05 7.50 2.32
CA SER A 126 -17.13 7.50 3.30
C SER A 126 -18.12 6.36 3.04
N ARG A 127 -18.35 5.52 4.05
CA ARG A 127 -19.28 4.37 3.98
C ARG A 127 -20.77 4.75 3.89
N ARG A 128 -21.10 6.04 3.91
CA ARG A 128 -22.49 6.55 3.96
C ARG A 128 -23.01 7.10 2.64
N GLY A 129 -22.18 7.18 1.59
CA GLY A 129 -22.58 7.74 0.29
C GLY A 129 -23.26 6.74 -0.65
N ASN A 130 -24.12 7.22 -1.54
CA ASN A 130 -24.80 6.39 -2.55
C ASN A 130 -23.81 5.65 -3.45
N THR A 131 -22.69 6.29 -3.82
CA THR A 131 -21.61 5.67 -4.60
C THR A 131 -21.02 4.43 -3.92
N TYR A 132 -20.85 4.43 -2.59
CA TYR A 132 -20.36 3.27 -1.84
C TYR A 132 -21.32 2.08 -1.97
N ARG A 133 -22.64 2.34 -1.88
CA ARG A 133 -23.68 1.32 -2.00
C ARG A 133 -23.75 0.75 -3.41
N ILE A 134 -23.69 1.60 -4.44
CA ILE A 134 -23.71 1.20 -5.85
C ILE A 134 -22.52 0.29 -6.16
N ILE A 135 -21.30 0.67 -5.74
CA ILE A 135 -20.11 -0.17 -5.97
C ILE A 135 -20.23 -1.53 -5.27
N HIS A 136 -20.73 -1.58 -4.03
CA HIS A 136 -20.94 -2.86 -3.33
C HIS A 136 -21.99 -3.74 -4.03
N LEU A 137 -23.07 -3.15 -4.54
CA LEU A 137 -24.08 -3.88 -5.31
C LEU A 137 -23.44 -4.54 -6.53
N PHE A 138 -22.60 -3.79 -7.28
CA PHE A 138 -21.86 -4.37 -8.40
C PHE A 138 -20.86 -5.45 -7.99
N ILE A 139 -20.14 -5.28 -6.89
CA ILE A 139 -19.23 -6.31 -6.36
C ILE A 139 -20.01 -7.61 -6.08
N TRP A 140 -21.11 -7.52 -5.34
CA TRP A 140 -21.92 -8.70 -4.98
C TRP A 140 -22.58 -9.35 -6.20
N PHE A 141 -23.07 -8.56 -7.14
CA PHE A 141 -23.62 -9.05 -8.39
C PHE A 141 -22.57 -9.83 -9.20
N ASN A 142 -21.38 -9.25 -9.41
CA ASN A 142 -20.28 -9.92 -10.12
C ASN A 142 -19.83 -11.17 -9.36
N ALA A 143 -19.69 -11.10 -8.03
CA ALA A 143 -19.32 -12.26 -7.22
C ALA A 143 -20.29 -13.42 -7.39
N ALA A 144 -21.61 -13.17 -7.30
CA ALA A 144 -22.62 -14.19 -7.49
C ALA A 144 -22.57 -14.78 -8.91
N PHE A 145 -22.45 -13.93 -9.93
CA PHE A 145 -22.40 -14.36 -11.32
C PHE A 145 -21.17 -15.23 -11.65
N TYR A 146 -19.97 -14.79 -11.29
CA TYR A 146 -18.75 -15.56 -11.58
C TYR A 146 -18.64 -16.82 -10.72
N LEU A 147 -19.16 -16.81 -9.49
CA LEU A 147 -19.24 -18.00 -8.65
C LEU A 147 -20.20 -19.05 -9.27
N ALA A 148 -21.36 -18.62 -9.76
CA ALA A 148 -22.29 -19.51 -10.46
C ALA A 148 -21.65 -20.10 -11.73
N ASN A 149 -20.97 -19.27 -12.53
CA ASN A 149 -20.25 -19.74 -13.72
C ASN A 149 -19.16 -20.75 -13.38
N PHE A 150 -18.39 -20.51 -12.32
CA PHE A 150 -17.35 -21.44 -11.87
C PHE A 150 -17.91 -22.84 -11.61
N PHE A 151 -18.99 -22.95 -10.82
CA PHE A 151 -19.63 -24.25 -10.56
C PHE A 151 -20.28 -24.85 -11.80
N LEU A 152 -20.92 -24.03 -12.64
CA LEU A 152 -21.51 -24.49 -13.90
C LEU A 152 -20.46 -25.12 -14.81
N LYS A 153 -19.27 -24.53 -14.93
CA LYS A 153 -18.17 -25.06 -15.76
C LYS A 153 -17.53 -26.33 -15.17
N ILE A 154 -17.49 -26.45 -13.84
CA ILE A 154 -17.03 -27.66 -13.16
C ILE A 154 -18.01 -28.82 -13.41
N PHE A 155 -19.31 -28.56 -13.29
CA PHE A 155 -20.37 -29.57 -13.42
C PHE A 155 -21.05 -29.58 -14.80
N GLN A 156 -20.32 -29.21 -15.86
CA GLN A 156 -20.90 -29.09 -17.21
C GLN A 156 -21.41 -30.41 -17.80
N CYS A 157 -20.92 -31.56 -17.33
CA CYS A 157 -21.33 -32.89 -17.77
C CYS A 157 -21.50 -33.84 -16.58
N LEU A 158 -22.46 -34.77 -16.69
CA LEU A 158 -22.59 -35.93 -15.81
C LEU A 158 -22.58 -37.21 -16.66
N PRO A 159 -21.60 -38.11 -16.49
CA PRO A 159 -20.40 -38.00 -15.65
C PRO A 159 -19.38 -36.99 -16.22
N ARG A 160 -18.50 -36.43 -15.37
CA ARG A 160 -17.48 -35.44 -15.76
C ARG A 160 -16.53 -35.95 -16.84
N SER A 161 -16.27 -37.26 -16.88
CA SER A 161 -15.43 -37.89 -17.91
C SER A 161 -15.91 -37.67 -19.33
N LYS A 162 -17.22 -37.44 -19.52
CA LYS A 162 -17.84 -37.20 -20.82
C LYS A 162 -17.33 -35.97 -21.55
N ILE A 163 -16.67 -35.04 -20.85
CA ILE A 163 -16.08 -33.84 -21.43
C ILE A 163 -14.98 -34.18 -22.43
N TRP A 164 -14.13 -35.15 -22.10
CA TRP A 164 -12.97 -35.56 -22.90
C TRP A 164 -13.13 -36.95 -23.51
N ASP A 165 -14.13 -37.71 -23.07
CA ASP A 165 -14.44 -39.05 -23.58
C ASP A 165 -15.91 -39.09 -24.03
N THR A 166 -16.13 -38.77 -25.30
CA THR A 166 -17.46 -38.57 -25.89
C THR A 166 -18.31 -39.83 -25.91
N ASP A 167 -17.68 -41.00 -25.88
CA ASP A 167 -18.36 -42.31 -25.98
C ASP A 167 -19.00 -42.73 -24.66
N THR A 168 -18.66 -42.06 -23.55
CA THR A 168 -19.26 -42.35 -22.25
C THR A 168 -20.75 -41.97 -22.20
N PRO A 169 -21.64 -42.84 -21.67
CA PRO A 169 -23.06 -42.52 -21.54
C PRO A 169 -23.28 -41.40 -20.52
N GLY A 170 -24.21 -40.50 -20.81
CA GLY A 170 -24.49 -39.33 -19.97
C GLY A 170 -24.92 -38.12 -20.78
N HIS A 171 -25.09 -36.99 -20.11
CA HIS A 171 -25.52 -35.73 -20.72
C HIS A 171 -24.58 -34.57 -20.35
N CYS A 172 -24.51 -33.58 -21.23
CA CYS A 172 -23.72 -32.36 -21.08
C CYS A 172 -24.59 -31.14 -21.42
N ILE A 173 -24.34 -30.03 -20.76
CA ILE A 173 -24.92 -28.74 -21.15
C ILE A 173 -24.26 -28.22 -22.43
N ASN A 174 -24.99 -27.43 -23.21
CA ASN A 174 -24.38 -26.69 -24.32
C ASN A 174 -23.49 -25.58 -23.74
N ILE A 175 -22.18 -25.74 -23.90
CA ILE A 175 -21.17 -24.87 -23.28
C ILE A 175 -21.08 -23.49 -23.92
N ASN A 176 -21.52 -23.34 -25.18
CA ASN A 176 -21.48 -22.08 -25.93
C ASN A 176 -22.46 -21.05 -25.34
N ILE A 177 -23.58 -21.50 -24.78
CA ILE A 177 -24.56 -20.60 -24.14
C ILE A 177 -23.96 -19.92 -22.89
N PRO A 178 -23.39 -20.64 -21.89
CA PRO A 178 -22.67 -20.03 -20.78
C PRO A 178 -21.50 -19.13 -21.21
N ILE A 179 -20.78 -19.49 -22.28
CA ILE A 179 -19.70 -18.66 -22.84
C ILE A 179 -20.25 -17.31 -23.30
N LEU A 180 -21.30 -17.33 -24.13
CA LEU A 180 -21.96 -16.14 -24.64
C LEU A 180 -22.52 -15.24 -23.52
N VAL A 181 -23.21 -15.84 -22.55
CA VAL A 181 -23.76 -15.12 -21.38
C VAL A 181 -22.64 -14.51 -20.56
N THR A 182 -21.53 -15.23 -20.35
CA THR A 182 -20.35 -14.72 -19.67
C THR A 182 -19.77 -13.53 -20.42
N ALA A 183 -19.58 -13.63 -21.73
CA ALA A 183 -19.06 -12.53 -22.54
C ALA A 183 -19.94 -11.27 -22.45
N ALA A 184 -21.27 -11.42 -22.48
CA ALA A 184 -22.21 -10.31 -22.40
C ALA A 184 -22.18 -9.59 -21.04
N ILE A 185 -22.24 -10.36 -19.94
CA ILE A 185 -22.13 -9.79 -18.57
C ILE A 185 -20.76 -9.17 -18.35
N ASN A 186 -19.73 -9.72 -18.99
CA ASN A 186 -18.40 -9.18 -18.91
C ASN A 186 -18.28 -7.79 -19.56
N VAL A 187 -18.82 -7.62 -20.77
CA VAL A 187 -18.91 -6.30 -21.43
C VAL A 187 -19.69 -5.31 -20.57
N LEU A 188 -20.84 -5.72 -20.02
CA LEU A 188 -21.66 -4.87 -19.17
C LEU A 188 -20.89 -4.37 -17.94
N SER A 189 -20.20 -5.29 -17.24
CA SER A 189 -19.44 -4.94 -16.05
C SER A 189 -18.23 -4.05 -16.36
N ASP A 190 -17.57 -4.22 -17.50
CA ASP A 190 -16.46 -3.36 -17.94
C ASP A 190 -16.93 -1.94 -18.28
N LEU A 191 -18.04 -1.82 -19.01
CA LEU A 191 -18.65 -0.53 -19.31
C LEU A 191 -19.05 0.21 -18.03
N MET A 192 -19.60 -0.51 -17.05
CA MET A 192 -19.90 0.07 -15.73
C MET A 192 -18.64 0.54 -15.00
N MET A 193 -17.54 -0.21 -15.07
CA MET A 193 -16.25 0.21 -14.50
C MET A 193 -15.66 1.42 -15.21
N LEU A 194 -15.89 1.58 -16.51
CA LEU A 194 -15.45 2.74 -17.29
C LEU A 194 -16.25 4.00 -16.95
N VAL A 195 -17.58 3.88 -16.84
CA VAL A 195 -18.48 5.02 -16.56
C VAL A 195 -18.34 5.56 -15.14
N LEU A 196 -18.14 4.66 -14.16
CA LEU A 196 -18.10 5.02 -12.74
C LEU A 196 -17.05 6.12 -12.38
N PRO A 197 -15.77 6.02 -12.79
CA PRO A 197 -14.79 7.07 -12.54
C PRO A 197 -15.10 8.36 -13.32
N ILE A 198 -15.68 8.30 -14.54
CA ILE A 198 -16.06 9.51 -15.29
C ILE A 198 -17.06 10.34 -14.49
N VAL A 199 -18.14 9.69 -14.02
CA VAL A 199 -19.21 10.35 -13.24
C VAL A 199 -18.65 10.95 -11.94
N CYS A 200 -17.71 10.26 -11.29
CA CYS A 200 -17.07 10.77 -10.07
C CYS A 200 -16.12 11.95 -10.35
N VAL A 201 -15.35 11.90 -11.44
CA VAL A 201 -14.34 12.90 -11.80
C VAL A 201 -14.97 14.19 -12.33
N TRP A 202 -16.09 14.11 -13.07
CA TRP A 202 -16.82 15.29 -13.54
C TRP A 202 -17.27 16.23 -12.40
N ARG A 203 -17.36 15.72 -11.17
CA ARG A 203 -17.72 16.50 -9.99
C ARG A 203 -16.53 17.10 -9.24
N LEU A 204 -15.30 16.91 -9.71
CA LEU A 204 -14.09 17.21 -8.92
C LEU A 204 -13.01 17.93 -9.74
N GLN A 205 -12.80 19.22 -9.46
CA GLN A 205 -11.75 20.03 -10.09
C GLN A 205 -10.35 19.60 -9.61
N MET A 206 -9.55 19.01 -10.50
CA MET A 206 -8.22 18.46 -10.19
C MET A 206 -7.10 19.13 -11.00
N THR A 207 -5.92 19.26 -10.38
CA THR A 207 -4.68 19.73 -11.01
C THR A 207 -4.18 18.80 -12.13
N THR A 208 -3.59 19.34 -13.20
CA THR A 208 -3.20 18.65 -14.44
C THR A 208 -2.36 17.38 -14.24
N ARG A 209 -1.45 17.34 -13.26
CA ARG A 209 -0.66 16.14 -12.94
C ARG A 209 -1.50 14.95 -12.47
N ARG A 210 -2.60 15.19 -11.75
CA ARG A 210 -3.55 14.14 -11.32
C ARG A 210 -4.45 13.71 -12.48
N LYS A 211 -4.77 14.65 -13.38
CA LYS A 211 -5.52 14.40 -14.61
C LYS A 211 -4.80 13.40 -15.51
N MET A 212 -3.47 13.51 -15.66
CA MET A 212 -2.66 12.56 -16.44
C MET A 212 -2.67 11.12 -15.88
N GLY A 213 -2.61 10.95 -14.55
CA GLY A 213 -2.67 9.63 -13.94
C GLY A 213 -4.05 8.96 -14.10
N ILE A 214 -5.12 9.75 -13.99
CA ILE A 214 -6.49 9.28 -14.18
C ILE A 214 -6.76 8.96 -15.66
N SER A 215 -6.23 9.76 -16.60
CA SER A 215 -6.39 9.50 -18.03
C SER A 215 -5.68 8.21 -18.47
N ALA A 216 -4.54 7.86 -17.88
CA ALA A 216 -3.87 6.59 -18.15
C ALA A 216 -4.73 5.39 -17.70
N ILE A 217 -5.35 5.47 -16.51
CA ILE A 217 -6.27 4.42 -16.02
C ILE A 217 -7.48 4.29 -16.93
N PHE A 218 -7.99 5.42 -17.40
CA PHE A 218 -9.11 5.46 -18.32
C PHE A 218 -8.78 4.84 -19.69
N ALA A 219 -7.60 5.12 -20.25
CA ALA A 219 -7.15 4.54 -21.51
C ALA A 219 -7.02 3.01 -21.44
N ALA A 220 -6.42 2.48 -20.36
CA ALA A 220 -6.36 1.04 -20.12
C ALA A 220 -7.77 0.42 -19.96
N GLY A 221 -8.70 1.13 -19.32
CA GLY A 221 -10.10 0.73 -19.21
C GLY A 221 -10.84 0.69 -20.55
N VAL A 222 -10.64 1.69 -21.41
CA VAL A 222 -11.23 1.74 -22.77
C VAL A 222 -10.76 0.56 -23.60
N PHE A 223 -9.45 0.26 -23.57
CA PHE A 223 -8.89 -0.88 -24.30
C PHE A 223 -9.39 -2.22 -23.75
N GLY A 224 -9.53 -2.35 -22.42
CA GLY A 224 -10.18 -3.51 -21.80
C GLY A 224 -11.62 -3.71 -22.27
N CYS A 225 -12.43 -2.63 -22.29
CA CYS A 225 -13.80 -2.69 -22.82
C CYS A 225 -13.84 -3.13 -24.30
N PHE A 226 -12.93 -2.60 -25.12
CA PHE A 226 -12.82 -3.00 -26.52
C PHE A 226 -12.52 -4.50 -26.66
N SER A 227 -11.57 -5.02 -25.90
CA SER A 227 -11.24 -6.46 -25.85
C SER A 227 -12.46 -7.31 -25.48
N SER A 228 -13.23 -6.89 -24.48
CA SER A 228 -14.46 -7.59 -24.07
C SER A 228 -15.55 -7.58 -25.14
N ILE A 229 -15.71 -6.46 -25.86
CA ILE A 229 -16.69 -6.35 -26.97
C ILE A 229 -16.28 -7.27 -28.11
N MET A 230 -14.98 -7.29 -28.47
CA MET A 230 -14.48 -8.19 -29.52
C MET A 230 -14.64 -9.65 -29.12
N ARG A 231 -14.40 -10.00 -27.85
CA ARG A 231 -14.70 -11.35 -27.37
C ARG A 231 -16.17 -11.70 -27.55
N LEU A 232 -17.09 -10.83 -27.12
CA LEU A 232 -18.52 -11.05 -27.29
C LEU A 232 -18.89 -11.23 -28.77
N ALA A 233 -18.30 -10.46 -29.68
CA ALA A 233 -18.55 -10.59 -31.11
C ALA A 233 -18.14 -11.97 -31.63
N VAL A 234 -16.99 -12.49 -31.20
CA VAL A 234 -16.53 -13.84 -31.50
C VAL A 234 -17.45 -14.89 -30.87
N SER A 235 -17.80 -14.76 -29.58
CA SER A 235 -18.73 -15.70 -28.91
C SER A 235 -20.11 -15.74 -29.58
N VAL A 236 -20.59 -14.63 -30.14
CA VAL A 236 -21.85 -14.56 -30.91
C VAL A 236 -21.71 -15.29 -32.24
N LYS A 237 -20.60 -15.06 -32.95
CA LYS A 237 -20.30 -15.72 -34.22
C LYS A 237 -20.24 -17.25 -34.05
N ASP A 238 -19.61 -17.70 -32.97
CA ASP A 238 -19.29 -19.12 -32.75
C ASP A 238 -20.31 -19.84 -31.87
N ARG A 239 -21.49 -19.24 -31.63
CA ARG A 239 -22.53 -19.76 -30.73
C ARG A 239 -22.97 -21.21 -31.07
N ASP A 240 -22.97 -21.55 -32.35
CA ASP A 240 -23.43 -22.84 -32.89
C ASP A 240 -22.28 -23.67 -33.47
N THR A 241 -21.01 -23.31 -33.19
CA THR A 241 -19.87 -24.03 -33.78
C THR A 241 -19.74 -25.47 -33.26
N LYS A 242 -19.34 -26.36 -34.18
CA LYS A 242 -18.95 -27.73 -33.90
C LYS A 242 -17.43 -27.91 -33.83
N ASP A 243 -16.65 -27.00 -34.43
CA ASP A 243 -15.19 -27.07 -34.50
C ASP A 243 -14.57 -26.24 -33.37
N LYS A 244 -14.49 -26.84 -32.18
CA LYS A 244 -14.10 -26.12 -30.97
C LYS A 244 -12.62 -25.74 -30.95
N THR A 245 -11.75 -26.58 -31.51
CA THR A 245 -10.30 -26.36 -31.45
C THR A 245 -9.85 -25.16 -32.28
N TYR A 246 -10.54 -24.88 -33.38
CA TYR A 246 -10.24 -23.74 -34.26
C TYR A 246 -11.02 -22.47 -33.88
N ASP A 247 -12.33 -22.55 -33.66
CA ASP A 247 -13.14 -21.34 -33.48
C ASP A 247 -12.93 -20.69 -32.11
N TRP A 248 -12.74 -21.48 -31.04
CA TRP A 248 -12.48 -20.92 -29.70
C TRP A 248 -11.13 -20.21 -29.57
N PHE A 249 -10.22 -20.45 -30.52
CA PHE A 249 -8.90 -19.83 -30.53
C PHE A 249 -8.97 -18.30 -30.42
N SER A 250 -9.84 -17.66 -31.23
CA SER A 250 -9.97 -16.20 -31.21
C SER A 250 -10.55 -15.69 -29.89
N GLU A 251 -11.44 -16.45 -29.27
CA GLU A 251 -12.00 -16.14 -27.96
C GLU A 251 -10.93 -16.18 -26.85
N PHE A 252 -10.00 -17.15 -26.91
CA PHE A 252 -8.87 -17.21 -25.98
C PHE A 252 -7.95 -15.99 -26.10
N LEU A 253 -7.64 -15.53 -27.32
CA LEU A 253 -6.82 -14.33 -27.54
C LEU A 253 -7.41 -13.08 -26.90
N TRP A 254 -8.70 -12.82 -27.16
CA TRP A 254 -9.38 -11.65 -26.58
C TRP A 254 -9.53 -11.75 -25.06
N THR A 255 -9.63 -12.97 -24.54
CA THR A 255 -9.64 -13.20 -23.09
C THR A 255 -8.30 -12.86 -22.44
N THR A 256 -7.19 -13.27 -23.05
CA THR A 256 -5.84 -12.95 -22.58
C THR A 256 -5.57 -11.45 -22.62
N ALA A 257 -5.97 -10.78 -23.70
CA ALA A 257 -5.88 -9.33 -23.83
C ALA A 257 -6.68 -8.62 -22.72
N GLU A 258 -7.92 -9.05 -22.47
CA GLU A 258 -8.79 -8.44 -21.47
C GLU A 258 -8.21 -8.53 -20.05
N VAL A 259 -7.78 -9.72 -19.64
CA VAL A 259 -7.17 -9.96 -18.33
C VAL A 259 -5.95 -9.06 -18.15
N THR A 260 -5.10 -8.98 -19.18
CA THR A 260 -3.90 -8.12 -19.20
C THR A 260 -4.26 -6.65 -19.03
N CYS A 261 -5.30 -6.16 -19.71
CA CYS A 261 -5.78 -4.78 -19.56
C CYS A 261 -6.21 -4.48 -18.12
N GLY A 262 -6.95 -5.40 -17.50
CA GLY A 262 -7.38 -5.27 -16.11
C GLY A 262 -6.21 -5.20 -15.12
N ILE A 263 -5.18 -6.02 -15.34
CA ILE A 263 -3.95 -6.02 -14.53
C ILE A 263 -3.21 -4.69 -14.69
N VAL A 264 -3.00 -4.24 -15.93
CA VAL A 264 -2.39 -2.95 -16.24
C VAL A 264 -3.18 -1.84 -15.55
N ALA A 265 -4.50 -1.77 -15.74
CA ALA A 265 -5.36 -0.76 -15.13
C ALA A 265 -5.25 -0.74 -13.59
N SER A 266 -5.18 -1.92 -12.95
CA SER A 266 -5.03 -2.03 -11.49
C SER A 266 -3.65 -1.59 -10.98
N SER A 267 -2.61 -1.63 -11.83
CA SER A 267 -1.22 -1.32 -11.49
C SER A 267 -0.89 0.17 -11.67
N LEU A 268 -1.58 0.86 -12.59
CA LEU A 268 -1.38 2.29 -12.89
C LEU A 268 -1.40 3.24 -11.66
N PRO A 269 -2.26 3.06 -10.64
CA PRO A 269 -2.24 3.90 -9.43
C PRO A 269 -0.93 3.82 -8.62
N ALA A 270 -0.13 2.75 -8.79
CA ALA A 270 1.15 2.59 -8.11
C ALA A 270 2.32 3.27 -8.86
N LEU A 271 2.16 3.54 -10.16
CA LEU A 271 3.22 4.11 -11.01
C LEU A 271 3.79 5.46 -10.52
N PRO A 272 2.99 6.44 -10.04
CA PRO A 272 3.54 7.71 -9.59
C PRO A 272 4.51 7.59 -8.41
N THR A 273 4.32 6.58 -7.56
CA THR A 273 5.21 6.29 -6.42
C THR A 273 6.49 5.61 -6.90
N PHE A 274 6.37 4.64 -7.82
CA PHE A 274 7.51 3.95 -8.45
C PHE A 274 8.46 4.95 -9.11
N PHE A 275 7.94 5.76 -10.03
CA PHE A 275 8.75 6.68 -10.82
C PHE A 275 9.42 7.72 -9.93
N ARG A 276 8.76 8.23 -8.89
CA ARG A 276 9.39 9.15 -7.94
C ARG A 276 10.61 8.53 -7.28
N HIS A 277 10.51 7.30 -6.78
CA HIS A 277 11.61 6.62 -6.10
C HIS A 277 12.74 6.21 -7.05
N PHE A 278 12.38 5.78 -8.25
CA PHE A 278 13.35 5.41 -9.28
C PHE A 278 14.11 6.63 -9.79
N PHE A 279 13.42 7.73 -10.12
CA PHE A 279 14.07 8.95 -10.61
C PHE A 279 14.87 9.67 -9.52
N THR A 280 14.47 9.65 -8.24
CA THR A 280 15.31 10.20 -7.16
C THR A 280 16.59 9.39 -6.96
N LYS A 281 16.53 8.05 -6.99
CA LYS A 281 17.73 7.19 -6.91
C LYS A 281 18.59 7.22 -8.16
N ALA A 282 18.00 7.32 -9.35
CA ALA A 282 18.73 7.46 -10.60
C ALA A 282 19.46 8.80 -10.66
N LYS A 283 18.81 9.89 -10.21
CA LYS A 283 19.43 11.21 -10.11
C LYS A 283 20.57 11.24 -9.10
N SER A 284 20.45 10.57 -7.94
CA SER A 284 21.54 10.49 -6.95
C SER A 284 22.73 9.68 -7.47
N LYS A 285 22.50 8.55 -8.16
CA LYS A 285 23.58 7.78 -8.79
C LYS A 285 24.24 8.50 -9.96
N LEU A 286 23.49 9.27 -10.74
CA LEU A 286 24.03 10.05 -11.85
C LEU A 286 24.83 11.25 -11.35
N SER A 287 24.43 11.87 -10.22
CA SER A 287 25.24 12.91 -9.57
C SER A 287 26.53 12.34 -8.98
N ASP A 288 26.51 11.14 -8.39
CA ASP A 288 27.71 10.47 -7.90
C ASP A 288 28.69 10.14 -9.05
N LEU A 289 28.18 9.72 -10.21
CA LEU A 289 28.99 9.47 -11.40
C LEU A 289 29.59 10.75 -12.02
N SER A 290 28.90 11.88 -11.87
CA SER A 290 29.38 13.19 -12.35
C SER A 290 30.46 13.79 -11.44
N HIS A 291 30.44 13.50 -10.13
CA HIS A 291 31.47 13.95 -9.20
C HIS A 291 32.79 13.18 -9.33
N THR A 292 32.79 11.96 -9.88
CA THR A 292 34.01 11.21 -10.19
C THR A 292 34.77 11.68 -11.44
N LYS A 293 34.29 12.71 -12.17
CA LYS A 293 34.94 13.24 -13.38
C LYS A 293 35.40 14.70 -13.30
N GLY A 294 35.40 15.31 -12.11
CA GLY A 294 35.83 16.69 -11.90
C GLY A 294 36.59 16.86 -10.60
N SER A 295 37.81 16.34 -10.52
CA SER A 295 38.77 16.67 -9.47
C SER A 295 40.18 16.49 -10.02
N ASP A 296 40.62 17.48 -10.79
CA ASP A 296 42.03 17.82 -11.00
C ASP A 296 42.13 19.30 -11.40
N VAL A 297 41.92 20.20 -10.43
CA VAL A 297 42.64 21.48 -10.37
C VAL A 297 42.80 21.85 -8.89
N GLN A 298 44.03 21.76 -8.41
CA GLN A 298 44.49 22.21 -7.11
C GLN A 298 44.99 23.67 -7.17
N SER A 299 45.05 24.29 -6.00
CA SER A 299 45.69 25.58 -5.60
C SER A 299 44.69 26.71 -5.34
N ASN A 300 44.77 27.50 -4.26
CA ASN A 300 45.84 27.65 -3.28
C ASN A 300 45.28 28.18 -1.94
N SER A 301 46.02 27.91 -0.87
CA SER A 301 45.84 28.40 0.50
C SER A 301 45.81 29.93 0.61
N PHE A 302 45.02 30.49 1.52
CA PHE A 302 45.43 31.66 2.31
C PHE A 302 44.55 31.89 3.56
N GLY A 303 45.21 31.90 4.73
CA GLY A 303 44.94 32.77 5.89
C GLY A 303 43.60 32.66 6.64
N LYS A 304 43.62 32.03 7.84
CA LYS A 304 42.79 32.47 8.97
C LYS A 304 43.38 33.77 9.56
N PRO A 305 42.55 34.59 10.22
CA PRO A 305 42.78 34.75 11.66
C PRO A 305 41.50 34.69 12.52
N GLU A 306 41.68 34.22 13.75
CA GLU A 306 40.82 34.49 14.91
C GLU A 306 40.79 36.00 15.20
N GLU A 307 39.68 36.55 15.72
CA GLU A 307 39.50 36.90 17.14
C GLU A 307 38.26 37.79 17.37
N SER A 308 37.74 37.70 18.59
CA SER A 308 37.14 38.79 19.37
C SER A 308 35.66 39.19 19.19
N TYR A 309 34.89 38.62 20.11
CA TYR A 309 33.70 39.14 20.81
C TYR A 309 33.69 40.67 21.00
N ALA A 310 32.58 41.31 20.63
CA ALA A 310 32.16 42.59 21.20
C ALA A 310 30.63 42.67 21.25
N LEU A 311 30.10 42.74 22.48
CA LEU A 311 28.77 43.30 22.76
C LEU A 311 28.78 44.78 22.41
N SER A 312 27.74 45.28 21.73
CA SER A 312 27.23 46.62 22.01
C SER A 312 25.75 46.79 21.68
N ARG A 313 25.02 47.10 22.76
CA ARG A 313 23.81 47.91 22.91
C ARG A 313 23.29 48.66 21.67
N GLY A 314 21.96 48.65 21.57
CA GLY A 314 21.21 49.18 20.44
C GLY A 314 21.04 50.70 20.36
N ARG A 315 20.36 51.13 19.29
CA ARG A 315 19.67 52.41 19.20
C ARG A 315 18.52 52.35 18.19
N LYS A 316 17.46 53.05 18.54
CA LYS A 316 16.15 53.16 17.88
C LYS A 316 16.20 54.00 16.59
N ASN A 317 15.23 53.69 15.72
CA ASN A 317 14.42 54.55 14.82
C ASN A 317 15.09 55.34 13.69
N GLN A 318 14.64 55.06 12.47
CA GLN A 318 14.16 56.01 11.43
C GLN A 318 13.41 55.17 10.38
N LEU A 319 12.08 55.11 10.38
CA LEU A 319 11.13 55.99 9.68
C LEU A 319 11.60 56.49 8.31
N SER A 320 10.99 55.96 7.25
CA SER A 320 10.81 56.65 5.97
C SER A 320 9.47 56.22 5.38
N HIS A 321 8.66 57.23 5.10
CA HIS A 321 7.27 57.22 4.71
C HIS A 321 7.17 57.43 3.19
N SER A 322 6.30 56.70 2.49
CA SER A 322 5.68 57.12 1.23
C SER A 322 4.35 56.35 1.09
N LEU A 323 3.23 56.98 1.48
CA LEU A 323 2.26 57.72 0.63
C LEU A 323 1.38 56.75 -0.19
N PHE A 324 0.15 56.49 0.30
CA PHE A 324 -1.15 57.06 -0.14
C PHE A 324 -1.68 56.34 -1.39
N THR A 325 -2.91 55.82 -1.44
CA THR A 325 -4.24 56.49 -1.34
C THR A 325 -5.28 55.40 -1.02
N MET A 326 -6.01 55.38 0.09
CA MET A 326 -7.24 56.12 0.48
C MET A 326 -8.46 55.89 -0.43
N GLU A 327 -9.41 55.07 0.03
CA GLU A 327 -10.84 55.40 -0.13
C GLU A 327 -11.65 54.89 1.08
N ARG A 328 -12.38 55.84 1.67
CA ARG A 328 -13.34 55.83 2.80
C ARG A 328 -14.72 55.43 2.25
N LEU A 329 -15.81 55.11 2.95
CA LEU A 329 -16.33 55.15 4.33
C LEU A 329 -17.73 54.49 4.22
N THR A 330 -18.20 53.77 5.24
CA THR A 330 -19.48 54.03 5.96
C THR A 330 -19.79 52.89 6.95
N ASP A 331 -19.79 53.25 8.23
CA ASP A 331 -20.65 52.70 9.30
C ASP A 331 -21.70 53.82 9.56
N PRO A 332 -22.94 53.55 10.03
CA PRO A 332 -23.15 53.03 11.39
C PRO A 332 -24.43 52.17 11.62
N GLU A 333 -24.44 51.36 12.69
CA GLU A 333 -25.51 51.36 13.71
C GLU A 333 -25.11 50.51 14.93
N ARG A 334 -25.52 50.98 16.10
CA ARG A 334 -24.98 50.70 17.44
C ARG A 334 -26.15 50.51 18.42
N GLU A 335 -26.09 49.46 19.24
CA GLU A 335 -26.67 49.35 20.61
C GLU A 335 -26.02 48.09 21.25
N SER A 336 -25.12 48.12 22.26
CA SER A 336 -25.24 48.46 23.71
C SER A 336 -26.43 47.76 24.39
N ASP A 337 -26.32 46.93 25.44
CA ASP A 337 -25.55 46.97 26.69
C ASP A 337 -25.14 45.54 27.14
N ASP A 338 -23.98 45.24 27.72
CA ASP A 338 -23.32 45.64 28.98
C ASP A 338 -23.57 44.60 30.10
N ASP A 339 -22.50 43.89 30.52
CA ASP A 339 -22.33 43.39 31.89
C ASP A 339 -20.92 42.79 32.13
N ARG A 340 -20.03 43.71 32.51
CA ARG A 340 -19.09 43.64 33.64
C ARG A 340 -18.25 42.37 33.85
N ALA A 341 -16.97 42.53 33.49
CA ALA A 341 -15.86 41.70 33.93
C ALA A 341 -15.71 41.66 35.47
N ARG A 342 -15.69 40.45 36.04
CA ARG A 342 -15.05 40.17 37.33
C ARG A 342 -13.71 39.48 37.10
N ILE A 343 -12.66 40.23 37.39
CA ILE A 343 -11.31 39.74 37.64
C ILE A 343 -11.39 38.74 38.80
N PHE A 344 -11.02 37.48 38.55
CA PHE A 344 -10.71 36.54 39.62
C PHE A 344 -9.40 35.82 39.29
N CYS A 345 -8.43 36.01 40.19
CA CYS A 345 -7.13 35.33 40.21
C CYS A 345 -7.30 33.80 40.21
N GLY A 346 -6.60 33.13 39.30
CA GLY A 346 -6.42 31.69 39.31
C GLY A 346 -4.94 31.36 39.50
N SER A 347 -4.64 30.79 40.67
CA SER A 347 -3.31 30.45 41.17
C SER A 347 -2.50 29.56 40.21
N GLY A 348 -1.29 30.01 39.88
CA GLY A 348 -0.27 29.19 39.23
C GLY A 348 0.54 28.44 40.28
N TYR A 349 0.61 27.13 40.17
CA TYR A 349 1.56 26.31 40.93
C TYR A 349 2.86 26.18 40.13
N THR A 350 3.82 27.04 40.47
CA THR A 350 5.25 26.83 40.28
C THR A 350 5.83 26.40 41.63
N THR A 351 6.35 25.19 41.75
CA THR A 351 7.11 24.78 42.95
C THR A 351 8.59 25.02 42.70
N GLU A 352 9.04 26.24 42.99
CA GLU A 352 10.43 26.51 43.42
C GLU A 352 10.45 26.45 44.94
N SER A 353 11.20 25.50 45.52
CA SER A 353 11.44 25.42 46.95
C SER A 353 12.74 26.14 47.30
N ARG A 354 12.61 27.33 47.88
CA ARG A 354 13.65 28.07 48.60
C ARG A 354 13.72 27.52 50.03
N ILE A 355 14.89 27.04 50.42
CA ILE A 355 15.19 26.50 51.75
C ILE A 355 15.53 27.68 52.68
N GLU A 356 14.78 27.83 53.77
CA GLU A 356 15.12 28.72 54.88
C GLU A 356 15.50 27.90 56.11
N ARG A 357 16.51 28.41 56.81
CA ARG A 357 17.46 27.72 57.66
C ARG A 357 17.05 27.89 59.12
N SER A 358 16.83 26.80 59.87
CA SER A 358 16.79 26.83 61.34
C SER A 358 17.93 26.00 61.93
N ARG A 359 18.64 26.64 62.87
CA ARG A 359 19.89 26.24 63.54
C ARG A 359 19.68 25.15 64.58
N THR A 360 20.71 24.31 64.81
CA THR A 360 21.19 23.74 66.10
C THR A 360 22.41 22.80 65.81
N PRO A 361 23.29 22.43 66.78
CA PRO A 361 24.66 22.94 66.83
C PRO A 361 25.78 21.93 66.50
N VAL A 362 26.91 22.53 66.11
CA VAL A 362 28.35 22.16 66.14
C VAL A 362 28.80 20.83 66.80
N GLN A 363 29.58 20.03 66.04
CA GLN A 363 30.95 19.55 66.40
C GLN A 363 31.60 18.89 65.16
N GLY A 364 32.63 19.51 64.57
CA GLY A 364 34.06 19.14 64.71
C GLY A 364 34.39 17.96 63.78
N GLY A 365 35.04 18.08 62.63
CA GLY A 365 36.37 18.63 62.35
C GLY A 365 37.26 17.47 61.84
N TYR A 366 38.00 17.65 60.74
CA TYR A 366 39.35 17.14 60.40
C TYR A 366 39.60 17.03 58.87
N TYR A 367 40.79 17.48 58.48
CA TYR A 367 41.36 17.59 57.13
C TYR A 367 42.09 16.31 56.67
N GLY A 368 42.32 16.17 55.36
CA GLY A 368 43.33 15.30 54.73
C GLY A 368 42.92 14.90 53.31
N GLU A 369 43.37 15.54 52.22
CA GLU A 369 44.69 15.50 51.53
C GLU A 369 45.20 14.13 51.06
N ALA A 370 45.66 14.15 49.79
CA ALA A 370 46.50 13.19 49.07
C ALA A 370 45.90 11.79 48.76
N GLY A 371 46.19 11.12 47.65
CA GLY A 371 47.18 11.35 46.61
C GLY A 371 47.12 10.23 45.56
N SER A 372 47.88 10.45 44.49
CA SER A 372 48.12 9.64 43.28
C SER A 372 48.36 8.14 43.45
N GLY A 373 47.96 7.36 42.43
CA GLY A 373 48.45 5.99 42.20
C GLY A 373 48.10 5.49 40.80
N PHE A 374 49.09 5.48 39.91
CA PHE A 374 49.06 4.92 38.57
C PHE A 374 49.23 3.40 38.65
N GLY A 375 48.43 2.61 37.93
CA GLY A 375 48.56 1.16 37.86
C GLY A 375 47.63 0.58 36.80
N ARG A 376 48.22 0.19 35.67
CA ARG A 376 47.55 -0.39 34.50
C ARG A 376 47.91 -1.87 34.52
N GLU A 377 46.93 -2.76 34.68
CA GLU A 377 46.73 -3.97 33.86
C GLU A 377 45.59 -4.86 34.40
N ASP A 378 44.83 -5.37 33.43
CA ASP A 378 44.01 -6.59 33.42
C ASP A 378 42.79 -6.73 34.34
N GLY A 379 41.62 -6.36 33.80
CA GLY A 379 40.33 -6.60 34.44
C GLY A 379 39.24 -7.01 33.45
N ARG A 380 39.00 -8.33 33.30
CA ARG A 380 37.67 -8.85 32.96
C ARG A 380 36.74 -8.58 34.16
N GLY A 381 36.27 -7.35 34.27
CA GLY A 381 35.39 -6.89 35.34
C GLY A 381 33.92 -7.01 34.94
N ILE A 382 33.22 -7.97 35.52
CA ILE A 382 31.75 -7.97 35.59
C ILE A 382 31.35 -6.69 36.35
N LEU A 383 30.59 -5.81 35.71
CA LEU A 383 30.11 -4.56 36.29
C LEU A 383 29.15 -4.89 37.45
N ARG A 384 29.65 -4.99 38.67
CA ARG A 384 28.81 -4.90 39.88
C ARG A 384 28.43 -3.44 40.04
N ILE A 385 27.19 -3.12 39.71
CA ILE A 385 26.55 -1.88 40.13
C ILE A 385 26.51 -1.95 41.66
N ILE A 386 27.39 -1.22 42.34
CA ILE A 386 27.25 -0.93 43.76
C ILE A 386 26.20 0.18 43.81
N GLU A 387 24.97 -0.18 44.16
CA GLU A 387 23.94 0.80 44.54
C GLU A 387 24.44 1.50 45.80
N VAL A 388 24.90 2.73 45.63
CA VAL A 388 25.06 3.67 46.74
C VAL A 388 23.67 4.21 47.02
N ASP A 389 23.01 3.68 48.07
CA ASP A 389 21.69 4.13 48.50
C ASP A 389 21.70 5.64 48.72
N SER A 390 20.94 6.36 47.89
CA SER A 390 20.77 7.80 48.02
C SER A 390 19.89 8.10 49.26
N PRO A 391 20.08 9.22 49.99
CA PRO A 391 19.24 9.57 51.13
C PRO A 391 17.74 9.68 50.79
N THR A 392 17.42 9.89 49.51
CA THR A 392 16.05 9.91 48.99
C THR A 392 15.35 8.56 49.03
N ASP A 393 16.08 7.44 48.96
CA ASP A 393 15.47 6.10 49.03
C ASP A 393 15.00 5.77 50.46
N LYS A 394 15.71 6.29 51.49
CA LYS A 394 15.28 6.16 52.89
C LYS A 394 14.02 6.97 53.21
N LEU A 395 13.83 8.13 52.58
CA LEU A 395 12.61 8.94 52.73
C LEU A 395 11.39 8.29 52.05
N VAL A 396 11.58 7.60 50.93
CA VAL A 396 10.50 6.81 50.29
C VAL A 396 10.17 5.57 51.13
N ALA A 397 11.15 4.94 51.78
CA ALA A 397 10.92 3.83 52.70
C ALA A 397 10.09 4.24 53.93
N MET A 398 10.33 5.43 54.50
CA MET A 398 9.55 5.93 55.66
C MET A 398 8.10 6.30 55.31
N ALA A 399 7.76 6.52 54.04
CA ALA A 399 6.40 6.86 53.60
C ALA A 399 5.47 5.63 53.49
N GLN A 400 5.98 4.42 53.69
CA GLN A 400 5.26 3.18 53.42
C GLN A 400 4.77 2.44 54.68
N GLU A 401 5.08 2.93 55.89
CA GLU A 401 4.58 2.29 57.11
C GLU A 401 3.16 2.75 57.42
N ARG A 402 2.23 1.79 57.38
CA ARG A 402 0.84 2.00 57.78
C ARG A 402 0.79 2.25 59.30
N SER A 403 0.07 3.27 59.76
CA SER A 403 0.04 3.63 61.18
C SER A 403 -0.72 2.65 62.07
N GLY A 404 -1.52 1.74 61.49
CA GLY A 404 -2.42 0.86 62.23
C GLY A 404 -3.74 1.52 62.64
N ILE A 405 -3.90 2.82 62.36
CA ILE A 405 -5.10 3.60 62.71
C ILE A 405 -6.12 3.53 61.56
N ALA A 406 -7.42 3.63 61.86
CA ALA A 406 -8.51 3.50 60.89
C ALA A 406 -8.71 4.74 59.98
N VAL A 407 -8.16 5.90 60.34
CA VAL A 407 -8.27 7.18 59.62
C VAL A 407 -6.92 7.92 59.59
N GLY A 408 -6.69 8.75 58.57
CA GLY A 408 -5.41 9.43 58.32
C GLY A 408 -4.74 9.04 56.98
N LEU A 409 -3.69 9.77 56.58
CA LEU A 409 -2.99 9.54 55.30
C LEU A 409 -2.33 8.16 55.22
N ASN A 410 -1.71 7.72 56.32
CA ASN A 410 -1.03 6.41 56.41
C ASN A 410 -1.91 5.35 57.10
N LYS A 411 -3.23 5.55 57.12
CA LYS A 411 -4.18 4.61 57.74
C LYS A 411 -4.11 3.22 57.11
N GLY A 412 -4.55 2.23 57.88
CA GLY A 412 -4.61 0.83 57.48
C GLY A 412 -3.74 -0.08 58.36
N HIS A 413 -3.94 -1.38 58.20
CA HIS A 413 -3.23 -2.38 58.98
C HIS A 413 -1.72 -2.40 58.63
N LYS A 414 -0.88 -2.52 59.65
CA LYS A 414 0.58 -2.65 59.52
C LYS A 414 0.91 -3.92 58.75
N THR A 415 1.39 -3.77 57.53
CA THR A 415 1.84 -4.88 56.67
C THR A 415 3.20 -4.52 56.11
N THR A 416 4.09 -5.49 55.97
CA THR A 416 5.37 -5.32 55.27
C THR A 416 5.11 -5.37 53.77
N PRO A 417 5.20 -4.24 53.05
CA PRO A 417 4.95 -4.22 51.61
C PRO A 417 6.03 -5.02 50.88
N LEU A 418 5.63 -5.80 49.88
CA LEU A 418 6.58 -6.44 49.00
C LEU A 418 7.21 -5.37 48.09
N ASN A 419 8.52 -5.16 48.17
CA ASN A 419 9.20 -4.05 47.48
C ASN A 419 9.09 -4.13 45.94
N THR A 420 8.93 -5.33 45.36
CA THR A 420 8.82 -5.52 43.90
C THR A 420 7.82 -6.63 43.52
N PRO A 421 6.51 -6.38 43.56
CA PRO A 421 5.53 -7.38 43.13
C PRO A 421 5.67 -7.65 41.62
N LYS A 422 5.78 -8.93 41.23
CA LYS A 422 5.83 -9.34 39.82
C LYS A 422 4.62 -8.80 39.07
N ASN A 423 4.86 -8.00 38.03
CA ASN A 423 3.78 -7.35 37.30
C ASN A 423 2.95 -8.39 36.52
N ARG A 424 1.62 -8.33 36.64
CA ARG A 424 0.72 -9.27 35.94
C ARG A 424 0.88 -9.13 34.43
N ILE A 425 0.86 -10.26 33.71
CA ILE A 425 1.00 -10.30 32.25
C ILE A 425 -0.05 -9.41 31.57
N SER A 426 -1.29 -9.33 32.07
CA SER A 426 -2.33 -8.47 31.53
C SER A 426 -1.96 -6.98 31.50
N ARG A 427 -1.13 -6.49 32.44
CA ARG A 427 -0.62 -5.10 32.49
C ARG A 427 0.46 -4.81 31.45
N SER A 428 0.98 -5.83 30.76
CA SER A 428 1.92 -5.67 29.63
C SER A 428 1.21 -5.34 28.31
N LYS A 429 -0.12 -5.55 28.22
CA LYS A 429 -0.91 -5.30 27.02
C LYS A 429 -0.80 -3.82 26.62
N GLY A 430 -0.42 -3.58 25.36
CA GLY A 430 -0.26 -2.22 24.82
C GLY A 430 1.19 -1.74 24.74
N LYS A 431 2.15 -2.43 25.38
CA LYS A 431 3.57 -2.19 25.12
C LYS A 431 3.93 -2.62 23.71
N ALA A 432 4.62 -1.76 22.96
CA ALA A 432 5.09 -2.10 21.63
C ALA A 432 6.31 -3.03 21.74
N SER A 433 6.23 -4.22 21.12
CA SER A 433 7.41 -5.07 20.90
C SER A 433 8.25 -4.52 19.74
N ARG A 434 9.54 -4.89 19.68
CA ARG A 434 10.45 -4.51 18.58
C ARG A 434 9.84 -4.83 17.20
N ARG A 435 9.25 -6.02 17.04
CA ARG A 435 8.53 -6.42 15.81
C ARG A 435 7.36 -5.50 15.50
N THR A 436 6.53 -5.17 16.49
CA THR A 436 5.36 -4.29 16.25
C THR A 436 5.75 -2.86 15.96
N ALA A 437 6.86 -2.36 16.50
CA ALA A 437 7.41 -1.05 16.16
C ALA A 437 7.87 -1.03 14.70
N PHE A 438 8.73 -2.00 14.31
CA PHE A 438 9.20 -2.16 12.94
C PHE A 438 8.07 -2.24 11.91
N VAL A 439 7.04 -3.07 12.17
CA VAL A 439 5.88 -3.19 11.26
C VAL A 439 5.09 -1.89 11.17
N ARG A 440 4.97 -1.14 12.27
CA ARG A 440 4.27 0.17 12.26
C ARG A 440 5.06 1.23 11.51
N ASP A 441 6.38 1.20 11.59
CA ASP A 441 7.25 2.14 10.88
C ASP A 441 7.18 1.89 9.37
N ILE A 442 7.27 0.62 8.93
CA ILE A 442 7.05 0.24 7.53
C ILE A 442 5.66 0.66 7.06
N ALA A 443 4.61 0.37 7.84
CA ALA A 443 3.25 0.73 7.46
C ALA A 443 3.09 2.25 7.34
N ARG A 444 3.74 3.03 8.21
CA ARG A 444 3.72 4.51 8.15
C ARG A 444 4.45 5.03 6.93
N GLU A 445 5.56 4.40 6.53
CA GLU A 445 6.30 4.74 5.32
C GLU A 445 5.47 4.46 4.06
N VAL A 446 4.85 3.28 3.96
CA VAL A 446 4.06 2.84 2.80
C VAL A 446 2.76 3.63 2.64
N VAL A 447 2.03 3.84 3.73
CA VAL A 447 0.72 4.54 3.70
C VAL A 447 0.93 6.06 3.62
N GLY A 448 2.02 6.55 4.21
CA GLY A 448 2.30 7.97 4.38
C GLY A 448 1.37 8.65 5.38
N LEU A 449 1.51 9.98 5.46
CA LEU A 449 0.72 10.82 6.38
C LEU A 449 -0.67 11.11 5.83
N ALA A 450 -1.67 11.04 6.71
CA ALA A 450 -3.04 11.41 6.41
C ALA A 450 -3.18 12.93 6.14
N PRO A 451 -4.22 13.39 5.41
CA PRO A 451 -4.37 14.81 5.06
C PRO A 451 -4.38 15.76 6.27
N TYR A 452 -4.99 15.35 7.39
CA TYR A 452 -5.01 16.17 8.60
C TYR A 452 -3.66 16.21 9.32
N GLU A 453 -2.86 15.13 9.24
CA GLU A 453 -1.51 15.06 9.80
C GLU A 453 -0.56 15.99 9.05
N ARG A 454 -0.68 16.07 7.72
CA ARG A 454 0.05 17.04 6.89
C ARG A 454 -0.30 18.48 7.28
N ARG A 455 -1.58 18.78 7.47
CA ARG A 455 -2.02 20.12 7.92
C ARG A 455 -1.54 20.45 9.33
N VAL A 456 -1.43 19.45 10.21
CA VAL A 456 -0.82 19.63 11.54
C VAL A 456 0.68 19.95 11.39
N ILE A 457 1.40 19.25 10.52
CA ILE A 457 2.82 19.53 10.24
C ILE A 457 3.03 20.93 9.66
N GLU A 458 2.18 21.39 8.74
CA GLU A 458 2.23 22.76 8.22
C GLU A 458 2.07 23.81 9.33
N LEU A 459 1.12 23.60 10.24
CA LEU A 459 0.93 24.48 11.40
C LEU A 459 2.15 24.45 12.33
N LEU A 460 2.76 23.28 12.53
CA LEU A 460 3.95 23.13 13.37
C LEU A 460 5.19 23.77 12.74
N ARG A 461 5.33 23.73 11.40
CA ARG A 461 6.41 24.41 10.68
C ARG A 461 6.32 25.93 10.82
N ASN A 462 5.12 26.47 10.90
CA ASN A 462 4.86 27.90 11.13
C ASN A 462 4.78 28.28 12.63
N ALA A 463 5.33 27.44 13.52
CA ALA A 463 5.34 27.64 14.97
C ALA A 463 3.94 27.85 15.62
N GLN A 464 2.87 27.35 15.00
CA GLN A 464 1.49 27.49 15.50
C GLN A 464 1.05 26.28 16.37
N ASP A 465 1.80 25.93 17.41
CA ASP A 465 1.56 24.75 18.27
C ASP A 465 0.15 24.69 18.87
N LYS A 466 -0.36 25.83 19.38
CA LYS A 466 -1.70 25.92 19.97
C LYS A 466 -2.79 25.62 18.93
N ARG A 467 -2.62 26.09 17.69
CA ARG A 467 -3.55 25.86 16.59
C ARG A 467 -3.47 24.41 16.10
N ALA A 468 -2.27 23.84 16.01
CA ALA A 468 -2.05 22.43 15.71
C ALA A 468 -2.75 21.51 16.73
N ARG A 469 -2.61 21.79 18.03
CA ARG A 469 -3.30 21.03 19.09
C ARG A 469 -4.82 21.18 19.03
N LYS A 470 -5.35 22.38 18.74
CA LYS A 470 -6.80 22.58 18.53
C LYS A 470 -7.32 21.76 17.35
N LEU A 471 -6.60 21.76 16.21
CA LEU A 471 -6.94 20.96 15.04
C LEU A 471 -6.89 19.46 15.34
N ALA A 472 -5.84 18.99 16.02
CA ALA A 472 -5.68 17.60 16.39
C ALA A 472 -6.78 17.14 17.38
N LYS A 473 -7.12 17.95 18.39
CA LYS A 473 -8.25 17.69 19.30
C LYS A 473 -9.57 17.59 18.53
N LYS A 474 -9.83 18.52 17.61
CA LYS A 474 -11.07 18.52 16.78
C LYS A 474 -11.18 17.26 15.91
N ARG A 475 -10.05 16.68 15.47
CA ARG A 475 -10.03 15.47 14.63
C ARG A 475 -9.99 14.16 15.43
N LEU A 476 -9.33 14.12 16.59
CA LEU A 476 -9.11 12.91 17.40
C LEU A 476 -10.04 12.80 18.62
N GLY A 477 -10.86 13.83 18.89
CA GLY A 477 -11.84 13.89 19.96
C GLY A 477 -11.29 14.45 21.28
N THR A 478 -10.22 13.84 21.83
CA THR A 478 -9.69 14.20 23.16
C THR A 478 -8.40 15.00 23.11
N PHE A 479 -8.19 15.84 24.13
CA PHE A 479 -6.97 16.65 24.24
C PHE A 479 -5.71 15.77 24.38
N THR A 480 -5.75 14.72 25.19
CA THR A 480 -4.61 13.80 25.41
C THR A 480 -4.18 13.10 24.11
N ARG A 481 -5.14 12.67 23.27
CA ARG A 481 -4.83 12.08 21.95
C ARG A 481 -4.27 13.14 21.00
N GLY A 482 -4.86 14.34 21.01
CA GLY A 482 -4.36 15.48 20.25
C GLY A 482 -2.90 15.84 20.59
N LYS A 483 -2.58 15.91 21.89
CA LYS A 483 -1.22 16.20 22.39
C LYS A 483 -0.22 15.13 21.91
N ARG A 484 -0.51 13.85 22.14
CA ARG A 484 0.37 12.75 21.68
C ARG A 484 0.58 12.78 20.16
N LYS A 485 -0.48 13.01 19.39
CA LYS A 485 -0.36 13.07 17.93
C LYS A 485 0.50 14.25 17.48
N VAL A 486 0.40 15.41 18.13
CA VAL A 486 1.25 16.57 17.83
C VAL A 486 2.72 16.27 18.15
N GLU A 487 3.01 15.64 19.29
CA GLU A 487 4.37 15.19 19.65
C GLU A 487 4.92 14.17 18.63
N ASP A 488 4.09 13.25 18.16
CA ASP A 488 4.46 12.32 17.08
C ASP A 488 4.79 13.08 15.78
N MET A 489 4.02 14.10 15.41
CA MET A 489 4.29 14.91 14.22
C MET A 489 5.54 15.78 14.36
N GLN A 490 5.85 16.28 15.56
CA GLN A 490 7.11 16.98 15.84
C GLN A 490 8.31 16.04 15.65
N ARG A 491 8.20 14.76 16.07
CA ARG A 491 9.23 13.74 15.80
C ARG A 491 9.45 13.51 14.31
N VAL A 492 8.38 13.42 13.53
CA VAL A 492 8.46 13.27 12.07
C VAL A 492 9.14 14.49 11.42
N ILE A 493 8.86 15.72 11.89
CA ILE A 493 9.54 16.92 11.40
C ILE A 493 11.03 16.89 11.73
N ALA A 494 11.39 16.48 12.95
CA ALA A 494 12.78 16.40 13.38
C ALA A 494 13.56 15.36 12.56
N GLU A 495 12.96 14.20 12.29
CA GLU A 495 13.54 13.15 11.45
C GLU A 495 13.72 13.62 10.00
N ALA A 496 12.71 14.29 9.42
CA ALA A 496 12.82 14.87 8.09
C ALA A 496 13.92 15.93 7.99
N ARG A 497 14.14 16.73 9.04
CA ARG A 497 15.23 17.71 9.10
C ARG A 497 16.60 17.03 9.17
N ARG A 498 16.74 15.92 9.89
CA ARG A 498 17.98 15.15 9.95
C ARG A 498 18.33 14.54 8.60
N VAL A 499 17.34 13.94 7.92
CA VAL A 499 17.55 13.35 6.59
C VAL A 499 17.91 14.39 5.53
N GLY A 500 17.36 15.61 5.60
CA GLY A 500 17.69 16.68 4.66
C GLY A 500 18.98 17.44 4.95
N ALA A 501 19.66 17.15 6.06
CA ALA A 501 20.97 17.71 6.40
C ALA A 501 22.15 16.79 6.01
N HIS A 502 21.83 15.57 5.59
CA HIS A 502 22.74 14.62 4.93
C HIS A 502 22.42 14.60 3.43
#